data_AF-B3R5D0-F1
#
_entry.id   AF-B3R5D0-F1
#
_cell.length_a   1.000
_cell.length_b   1.000
_cell.length_c   1.000
_cell.angle_alpha   90.00
_cell.angle_beta   90.00
_cell.angle_gamma   90.00
#
_symmetry.space_group_name_H-M   'P 1'
#
loop_
_entity.id
_entity.type
_entity.pdbx_description
1 polymer ?
#
loop_
_entity_poly.entity_id
_entity_poly.type
_entity_poly.pdbx_seq_one_letter_code
_entity_poly.pdbx_strand_id
1 'polypeptide(L)' 'MGISDQTARTHRARLLQKAGAGNVCALLFQCVHNGWLALPQDQACDA' A
#
# COMPACT_ATOMS: atom_id res chain seq x y z
N MET A 1 -6.37 -5.68 12.76
CA MET A 1 -6.51 -4.22 12.56
C MET A 1 -7.83 -3.63 13.07
N GLY A 2 -8.83 -4.40 13.55
CA GLY A 2 -9.98 -3.86 14.32
C GLY A 2 -10.78 -2.70 13.71
N ILE A 3 -10.60 -2.39 12.43
CA ILE A 3 -11.22 -1.26 11.72
C ILE A 3 -12.25 -1.76 10.73
N SER A 4 -13.27 -0.94 10.48
CA SER A 4 -14.28 -1.21 9.46
C SER A 4 -13.69 -1.11 8.03
N ASP A 5 -14.28 -1.81 7.07
CA ASP A 5 -13.92 -1.71 5.64
C ASP A 5 -13.98 -0.25 5.15
N GLN A 6 -15.00 0.49 5.57
CA GLN A 6 -15.15 1.90 5.23
C GLN A 6 -13.96 2.74 5.73
N THR A 7 -13.51 2.50 6.96
CA THR A 7 -12.32 3.15 7.52
C THR A 7 -11.07 2.81 6.71
N ALA A 8 -10.89 1.53 6.34
CA ALA A 8 -9.77 1.10 5.51
C ALA A 8 -9.75 1.79 4.13
N ARG A 9 -10.92 1.95 3.48
CA ARG A 9 -11.05 2.69 2.22
C ARG A 9 -10.67 4.16 2.37
N THR A 10 -11.10 4.82 3.46
CA THR A 10 -10.71 6.20 3.75
C THR A 10 -9.21 6.34 3.95
N HIS A 11 -8.57 5.40 4.65
CA HIS A 11 -7.11 5.38 4.79
C HIS A 11 -6.42 5.18 3.44
N ARG A 12 -6.90 4.26 2.60
CA ARG A 12 -6.39 4.05 1.23
C ARG A 12 -6.43 5.33 0.40
N ALA A 13 -7.56 6.05 0.41
CA ALA A 13 -7.68 7.32 -0.31
C ALA A 13 -6.69 8.39 0.20
N ARG A 14 -6.50 8.49 1.52
CA ARG A 14 -5.52 9.41 2.12
C ARG A 14 -4.08 9.02 1.79
N LEU A 15 -3.77 7.73 1.76
CA LEU A 15 -2.45 7.23 1.38
C LEU A 15 -2.14 7.51 -0.09
N LEU A 16 -3.12 7.34 -0.98
CA LEU A 16 -3.00 7.69 -2.39
C LEU A 16 -2.66 9.16 -2.57
N GLN A 17 -3.39 10.06 -1.89
CA GLN A 17 -3.13 11.50 -1.93
C GLN A 17 -1.75 11.84 -1.36
N LYS A 18 -1.38 11.25 -0.21
CA LYS A 18 -0.09 11.53 0.45
C LYS A 18 1.11 11.06 -0.37
N ALA A 19 0.98 9.94 -1.09
CA ALA A 19 2.03 9.42 -1.95
C ALA A 19 2.01 10.02 -3.36
N GLY A 20 1.02 10.86 -3.70
CA GLY A 20 0.83 11.38 -5.07
C GLY A 20 0.46 10.30 -6.09
N ALA A 21 -0.12 9.18 -5.65
CA ALA A 21 -0.39 8.02 -6.48
C ALA A 21 -1.84 8.02 -6.98
N GLY A 22 -2.02 7.84 -8.30
CA GLY A 22 -3.35 7.80 -8.93
C GLY A 22 -4.10 6.48 -8.73
N ASN A 23 -3.41 5.41 -8.35
CA ASN A 23 -4.00 4.11 -8.08
C ASN A 23 -3.14 3.33 -7.08
N VAL A 24 -3.63 2.18 -6.59
CA VAL A 24 -2.91 1.42 -5.55
C VAL A 24 -1.66 0.73 -6.06
N CYS A 25 -1.56 0.36 -7.34
CA CYS A 25 -0.32 -0.17 -7.89
C CYS A 25 0.79 0.88 -7.85
N ALA A 26 0.47 2.12 -8.26
CA ALA A 26 1.38 3.26 -8.17
C ALA A 26 1.75 3.57 -6.71
N LEU A 27 0.79 3.50 -5.79
CA LEU A 27 1.05 3.67 -4.35
C LEU A 27 2.05 2.62 -3.83
N LEU A 28 1.83 1.34 -4.13
CA LEU A 28 2.72 0.26 -3.71
C LEU A 28 4.12 0.43 -4.29
N PHE A 29 4.21 0.71 -5.60
CA PHE A 29 5.49 0.98 -6.26
C PHE A 29 6.22 2.15 -5.59
N GLN A 30 5.53 3.26 -5.34
CA GLN A 30 6.13 4.44 -4.74
C GLN A 30 6.54 4.21 -3.27
N CYS A 31 5.74 3.47 -2.51
CA CYS A 31 6.11 3.09 -1.14
C CYS A 31 7.34 2.19 -1.11
N VAL A 32 7.49 1.24 -2.02
CA VAL A 32 8.69 0.41 -2.16
C VAL A 32 9.88 1.25 -2.61
N HIS A 33 9.71 2.08 -3.65
CA HIS A 33 10.76 2.92 -4.21
C HIS A 33 11.33 3.91 -3.18
N ASN A 34 10.46 4.49 -2.34
CA ASN A 34 10.88 5.37 -1.24
C ASN A 34 11.36 4.62 0.02
N GLY A 35 11.34 3.28 0.02
CA GLY A 35 11.73 2.47 1.17
C GLY A 35 10.75 2.51 2.35
N TRP A 36 9.51 2.98 2.15
CA TRP A 36 8.45 2.99 3.17
C TRP A 36 7.77 1.64 3.33
N LEU A 37 7.83 0.80 2.31
CA LEU A 37 7.32 -0.55 2.32
C LEU A 37 8.47 -1.52 2.06
N ALA A 38 8.80 -2.33 3.06
CA ALA A 38 9.70 -3.45 2.86
C ALA A 38 8.99 -4.52 2.04
N LEU A 39 9.56 -4.86 0.89
CA LEU A 39 9.16 -6.06 0.17
C LEU A 39 9.51 -7.27 1.05
N PRO A 40 8.59 -8.21 1.30
CA PRO A 40 8.94 -9.46 1.94
C PRO A 40 9.94 -10.17 1.02
N GLN A 41 11.19 -10.27 1.46
CA GLN A 41 12.24 -10.99 0.72
C GLN A 41 12.04 -12.52 0.75
N ASP A 42 11.00 -13.00 1.44
CA ASP A 42 10.76 -14.43 1.73
C ASP A 42 9.28 -14.82 1.57
N GLN A 43 8.69 -14.47 0.42
CA GLN A 43 7.47 -15.13 -0.07
C GLN A 43 7.72 -15.47 -1.54
N ALA A 44 8.75 -16.29 -1.77
CA ALA A 44 8.88 -17.01 -3.01
C ALA A 44 7.64 -17.90 -3.16
N CYS A 45 6.90 -17.67 -4.25
CA CYS A 45 6.28 -18.70 -5.06
C CYS A 45 5.69 -19.90 -4.28
N ASP A 46 4.44 -19.81 -3.82
CA ASP A 46 3.67 -21.02 -3.57
C ASP A 46 2.22 -20.83 -4.06
N ALA A 47 1.84 -21.72 -4.99
CA ALA A 47 0.58 -21.91 -5.71
C ALA A 47 0.21 -20.93 -6.85
#